data_AF-A0A9P9PVY2-F1
#
_entry.id   AF-A0A9P9PVY2-F1
#
_cell.length_a   1.000
_cell.length_b   1.000
_cell.length_c   1.000
_cell.angle_alpha   90.00
_cell.angle_beta   90.00
_cell.angle_gamma   90.00
#
_symmetry.space_group_name_H-M   'P 1'
#
loop_
_entity.id
_entity.type
_entity.pdbx_description
1 polymer ?
#
loop_
_entity_poly.entity_id
_entity_poly.type
_entity_poly.pdbx_seq_one_letter_code
_entity_poly.pdbx_strand_id
1 'polypeptide(L)'
;MTGLLDLPSELLFEIISLVASSPYPADAIQKRYRPARLQSRAVICFPSTDPSWPTHTNNLLLTCKRLHHETSIFLSKSHETFQLDIAIVNNHWIWPTWRHLACPVNYVLESLEINLIHCCSEDERASFDTDSANWPTSQELLKVIAHFLRCGTASATFESTSVPKRRSNFRVKTITINVDTARIRTGTDTLSYDDVPLRQVQGLAHLDFTTLYSIDIATCLDNLNRLSTFFRIAMRRTDDVLTIRERVDKIVFSADGRTMSEIYIAKHISDQEASRIAEYRRREST
;
A
#
# COMPACT_ATOMS: atom_id res chain seq x y z
N MET A 1 8.34 22.06 38.46
CA MET A 1 7.30 21.43 37.63
C MET A 1 7.99 20.35 36.82
N THR A 2 7.57 19.09 36.94
CA THR A 2 8.08 17.98 36.13
C THR A 2 7.62 18.18 34.68
N GLY A 3 8.57 18.40 33.76
CA GLY A 3 8.31 18.50 32.34
C GLY A 3 8.28 17.13 31.66
N LEU A 4 7.79 17.08 30.41
CA LEU A 4 7.76 15.86 29.60
C LEU A 4 9.13 15.17 29.51
N LEU A 5 10.21 15.95 29.46
CA LEU A 5 11.57 15.43 29.37
C LEU A 5 12.10 14.90 30.71
N ASP A 6 11.45 15.20 31.83
CA ASP A 6 11.85 14.70 33.14
C ASP A 6 11.28 13.30 33.41
N LEU A 7 10.47 12.76 32.49
CA LEU A 7 9.92 11.42 32.59
C LEU A 7 11.02 10.33 32.42
N PRO A 8 10.86 9.18 33.08
CA PRO A 8 11.61 7.96 32.80
C PRO A 8 11.49 7.54 31.33
N SER A 9 12.52 6.88 30.79
CA SER A 9 12.57 6.47 29.38
C SER A 9 11.46 5.48 29.02
N GLU A 10 10.95 4.69 29.97
CA GLU A 10 9.82 3.78 29.76
C GLU A 10 8.55 4.55 29.40
N LEU A 11 8.25 5.62 30.13
CA LEU A 11 7.09 6.47 29.85
C LEU A 11 7.28 7.27 28.55
N LEU A 12 8.52 7.69 28.26
CA LEU A 12 8.83 8.33 26.98
C LEU A 12 8.61 7.37 25.81
N PHE A 13 8.98 6.09 25.93
CA PHE A 13 8.75 5.08 24.89
C PHE A 13 7.28 4.79 24.70
N GLU A 14 6.48 4.77 25.76
CA GLU A 14 5.02 4.64 25.64
C GLU A 14 4.40 5.83 24.89
N ILE A 15 4.81 7.05 25.22
CA ILE A 15 4.38 8.26 24.51
C ILE A 15 4.83 8.22 23.04
N ILE A 16 6.08 7.86 22.78
CA ILE A 16 6.61 7.71 21.41
C ILE A 16 5.80 6.65 20.65
N SER A 17 5.50 5.51 21.27
CA SER A 17 4.70 4.46 20.65
C SER A 17 3.28 4.93 20.34
N LEU A 18 2.65 5.68 21.24
CA LEU A 18 1.31 6.25 21.03
C LEU A 18 1.32 7.27 19.90
N VAL A 19 2.31 8.17 19.88
CA VAL A 19 2.45 9.17 18.82
C VAL A 19 2.76 8.52 17.48
N ALA A 20 3.66 7.55 17.46
CA ALA A 20 4.07 6.80 16.27
C ALA A 20 3.06 5.70 15.86
N SER A 21 1.92 5.59 16.53
CA SER A 21 0.77 4.78 16.07
C SER A 21 -0.48 5.64 15.88
N SER A 22 -0.39 6.94 16.16
CA SER A 22 -1.52 7.86 16.06
C SER A 22 -1.90 8.04 14.59
N PRO A 23 -3.18 7.78 14.23
CA PRO A 23 -3.64 8.02 12.87
C PRO A 23 -3.59 9.51 12.57
N TYR A 24 -3.29 9.86 11.32
CA TYR A 24 -3.47 11.23 10.86
C TYR A 24 -4.95 11.63 11.02
N PRO A 25 -5.25 12.73 11.72
CA PRO A 25 -6.61 13.25 11.83
C PRO A 25 -6.99 13.90 10.50
N ALA A 26 -7.66 13.14 9.63
CA ALA A 26 -8.16 13.67 8.38
C ALA A 26 -9.40 14.54 8.66
N ASP A 27 -9.39 15.78 8.17
CA ASP A 27 -10.56 16.67 8.31
C ASP A 27 -11.73 16.09 7.49
N ALA A 28 -12.94 16.16 8.02
CA ALA A 28 -14.15 15.64 7.37
C ALA A 28 -14.40 16.32 6.01
N ILE A 29 -13.88 17.54 5.81
CA ILE A 29 -14.01 18.32 4.58
C ILE A 29 -12.95 17.94 3.54
N GLN A 30 -11.90 17.21 3.95
CA GLN A 30 -10.80 16.87 3.06
C GLN A 30 -11.26 15.92 1.96
N LYS A 31 -10.82 16.20 0.72
CA LYS A 31 -11.14 15.41 -0.47
C LYS A 31 -9.88 14.73 -0.98
N ARG A 32 -10.02 13.52 -1.50
CA ARG A 32 -8.94 12.80 -2.15
C ARG A 32 -8.53 13.49 -3.43
N TYR A 33 -7.24 13.44 -3.71
CA TYR A 33 -6.63 14.01 -4.87
C TYR A 33 -6.29 12.94 -5.91
N ARG A 34 -6.56 13.24 -7.18
CA ARG A 34 -6.16 12.40 -8.32
C ARG A 34 -4.91 12.97 -8.97
N PRO A 35 -3.79 12.21 -9.04
CA PRO A 35 -2.59 12.68 -9.71
C PRO A 35 -2.83 12.91 -11.20
N ALA A 36 -2.40 14.06 -11.71
CA ALA A 36 -2.63 14.46 -13.11
C ALA A 36 -1.98 13.50 -14.14
N ARG A 37 -0.91 12.80 -13.72
CA ARG A 37 -0.10 11.92 -14.59
C ARG A 37 -0.58 10.47 -14.68
N LEU A 38 -1.56 10.07 -13.87
CA LEU A 38 -2.11 8.70 -13.89
C LEU A 38 -3.39 8.66 -14.73
N GLN A 39 -3.20 8.69 -16.05
CA GLN A 39 -4.25 8.38 -17.01
C GLN A 39 -4.25 6.87 -17.25
N SER A 40 -5.01 6.13 -16.44
CA SER A 40 -5.21 4.69 -16.61
C SER A 40 -6.69 4.35 -16.49
N ARG A 41 -7.04 3.11 -16.85
CA ARG A 41 -8.38 2.54 -16.69
C ARG A 41 -8.78 2.41 -15.22
N ALA A 42 -7.83 2.32 -14.28
CA ALA A 42 -8.10 2.44 -12.86
C ALA A 42 -7.55 3.77 -12.34
N VAL A 43 -8.27 4.40 -11.41
CA VAL A 43 -7.97 5.75 -10.91
C VAL A 43 -7.45 5.67 -9.49
N ILE A 44 -6.20 6.08 -9.29
CA ILE A 44 -5.59 6.12 -7.96
C ILE A 44 -5.88 7.50 -7.33
N CYS A 45 -6.43 7.52 -6.11
CA CYS A 45 -6.77 8.75 -5.39
C CYS A 45 -6.15 8.78 -3.99
N PHE A 46 -5.26 9.75 -3.76
CA PHE A 46 -4.51 9.92 -2.51
C PHE A 46 -5.25 10.79 -1.50
N PRO A 47 -5.03 10.58 -0.20
CA PRO A 47 -5.66 11.39 0.84
C PRO A 47 -5.18 12.86 0.84
N SER A 48 -3.93 13.12 0.45
CA SER A 48 -3.35 14.47 0.47
C SER A 48 -2.31 14.65 -0.65
N THR A 49 -2.11 15.90 -1.08
CA THR A 49 -0.98 16.34 -1.92
C THR A 49 0.21 16.81 -1.10
N ASP A 50 0.05 16.94 0.22
CA ASP A 50 1.09 17.42 1.12
C ASP A 50 2.27 16.43 1.17
N PRO A 51 3.49 16.84 0.79
CA PRO A 51 4.66 15.97 0.89
C PRO A 51 5.03 15.59 2.32
N SER A 52 4.55 16.34 3.32
CA SER A 52 4.69 16.03 4.74
C SER A 52 3.59 15.10 5.28
N TRP A 53 2.62 14.70 4.46
CA TRP A 53 1.71 13.63 4.80
C TRP A 53 2.44 12.27 4.89
N PRO A 54 2.22 11.45 5.94
CA PRO A 54 1.37 11.64 7.12
C PRO A 54 2.14 12.05 8.41
N THR A 55 3.33 12.64 8.30
CA THR A 55 4.33 12.70 9.39
C THR A 55 4.14 13.82 10.43
N HIS A 56 3.03 14.53 10.47
CA HIS A 56 2.90 15.73 11.33
C HIS A 56 3.01 15.44 12.83
N THR A 57 2.39 14.37 13.33
CA THR A 57 2.48 14.01 14.76
C THR A 57 3.88 13.51 15.12
N ASN A 58 4.54 12.79 14.19
CA ASN A 58 5.93 12.36 14.36
C ASN A 58 6.91 13.54 14.35
N ASN A 59 6.62 14.62 13.63
CA ASN A 59 7.46 15.83 13.67
C ASN A 59 7.56 16.42 15.08
N LEU A 60 6.53 16.23 15.93
CA LEU A 60 6.59 16.64 17.34
C LEU A 60 7.66 15.88 18.12
N LEU A 61 7.84 14.58 17.84
CA LEU A 61 8.89 13.75 18.44
C LEU A 61 10.31 14.19 18.04
N LEU A 62 10.43 14.92 16.93
CA LEU A 62 11.70 15.39 16.39
C LEU A 62 12.08 16.81 16.84
N THR A 63 11.20 17.50 17.57
CA THR A 63 11.42 18.90 18.00
C THR A 63 12.48 19.04 19.08
N CYS A 64 12.62 18.06 19.98
CA CYS A 64 13.59 18.06 21.07
C CYS A 64 14.68 17.02 20.83
N LYS A 65 15.95 17.38 21.08
CA LYS A 65 17.10 16.47 20.90
C LYS A 65 16.96 15.14 21.67
N ARG A 66 16.47 15.19 22.92
CA ARG A 66 16.28 13.98 23.74
C ARG A 66 15.16 13.09 23.19
N LEU A 67 13.99 13.68 22.91
CA LEU A 67 12.88 12.93 22.30
C LEU A 67 13.26 12.36 20.94
N HIS A 68 13.99 13.12 20.12
CA HIS A 68 14.50 12.62 18.84
C HIS A 68 15.38 11.40 19.07
N HIS A 69 16.37 11.48 19.96
CA HIS A 69 17.27 10.35 20.24
C HIS A 69 16.50 9.11 20.73
N GLU A 70 15.60 9.27 21.69
CA GLU A 70 14.78 8.18 22.23
C GLU A 70 13.84 7.60 21.14
N THR A 71 13.28 8.45 20.29
CA THR A 71 12.45 8.05 19.15
C THR A 71 13.27 7.26 18.13
N SER A 72 14.49 7.69 17.80
CA SER A 72 15.37 6.94 16.91
C SER A 72 15.73 5.57 17.48
N ILE A 73 16.01 5.49 18.78
CA ILE A 73 16.27 4.21 19.46
C ILE A 73 15.02 3.33 19.41
N PHE A 74 13.85 3.88 19.78
CA PHE A 74 12.59 3.15 19.75
C PHE A 74 12.30 2.60 18.35
N LEU A 75 12.36 3.45 17.32
CA LEU A 75 12.09 3.05 15.93
C LEU A 75 13.11 2.04 15.38
N SER A 76 14.37 2.09 15.85
CA SER A 76 15.37 1.09 15.49
C SER A 76 15.10 -0.29 16.08
N LYS A 77 14.29 -0.36 17.16
CA LYS A 77 13.93 -1.58 17.88
C LYS A 77 12.49 -2.03 17.63
N SER A 78 11.61 -1.13 17.17
CA SER A 78 10.22 -1.42 16.89
C SER A 78 10.08 -2.35 15.68
N HIS A 79 9.04 -3.18 15.68
CA HIS A 79 8.84 -4.25 14.71
C HIS A 79 9.06 -3.83 13.25
N GLU A 80 9.73 -4.71 12.51
CA GLU A 80 10.09 -4.57 11.09
C GLU A 80 8.92 -4.85 10.13
N THR A 81 7.69 -4.93 10.66
CA THR A 81 6.47 -5.14 9.88
C THR A 81 5.73 -3.82 9.70
N PHE A 82 5.48 -3.45 8.46
CA PHE A 82 4.81 -2.21 8.10
C PHE A 82 3.48 -2.51 7.42
N GLN A 83 2.39 -1.88 7.87
CA GLN A 83 1.05 -2.15 7.33
C GLN A 83 0.55 -0.98 6.48
N LEU A 84 -0.06 -1.30 5.34
CA LEU A 84 -0.69 -0.38 4.40
C LEU A 84 -2.10 -0.85 4.06
N ASP A 85 -3.10 -0.03 4.34
CA ASP A 85 -4.47 -0.33 3.93
C ASP A 85 -4.79 0.35 2.60
N ILE A 86 -5.39 -0.40 1.67
CA ILE A 86 -5.80 0.09 0.35
C ILE A 86 -7.24 -0.36 0.10
N ALA A 87 -8.13 0.60 -0.08
CA ALA A 87 -9.47 0.32 -0.57
C ALA A 87 -9.49 0.24 -2.11
N ILE A 88 -10.14 -0.80 -2.63
CA ILE A 88 -10.46 -0.95 -4.04
C ILE A 88 -11.97 -0.76 -4.17
N VAL A 89 -12.38 0.40 -4.67
CA VAL A 89 -13.80 0.75 -4.85
C VAL A 89 -14.19 0.45 -6.28
N ASN A 90 -15.30 -0.25 -6.46
CA ASN A 90 -15.92 -0.45 -7.77
C ASN A 90 -14.99 -1.08 -8.83
N ASN A 91 -13.99 -1.85 -8.39
CA ASN A 91 -12.93 -2.41 -9.25
C ASN A 91 -12.25 -1.39 -10.18
N HIS A 92 -12.34 -0.10 -9.84
CA HIS A 92 -11.91 1.01 -10.69
C HIS A 92 -11.07 2.00 -9.90
N TRP A 93 -11.42 2.26 -8.64
CA TRP A 93 -10.72 3.22 -7.82
C TRP A 93 -9.77 2.53 -6.86
N ILE A 94 -8.53 3.02 -6.80
CA ILE A 94 -7.53 2.57 -5.82
C ILE A 94 -7.31 3.71 -4.83
N TRP A 95 -7.71 3.47 -3.60
CA TRP A 95 -7.66 4.45 -2.53
C TRP A 95 -6.73 3.95 -1.44
N PRO A 96 -5.49 4.44 -1.38
CA PRO A 96 -4.71 4.39 -0.16
C PRO A 96 -5.53 4.91 1.04
N THR A 97 -5.84 4.03 2.00
CA THR A 97 -6.60 4.37 3.21
C THR A 97 -5.73 4.46 4.45
N TRP A 98 -4.44 4.12 4.34
CA TRP A 98 -3.49 4.28 5.42
C TRP A 98 -3.51 5.72 5.96
N ARG A 99 -3.81 5.86 7.24
CA ARG A 99 -3.76 7.14 7.96
C ARG A 99 -2.45 7.34 8.68
N HIS A 100 -1.65 6.30 8.77
CA HIS A 100 -0.40 6.30 9.49
C HIS A 100 0.68 5.67 8.60
N LEU A 101 1.79 6.37 8.41
CA LEU A 101 3.04 5.78 7.91
C LEU A 101 4.06 6.03 9.01
N ALA A 102 4.61 4.95 9.56
CA ALA A 102 5.71 5.06 10.52
C ALA A 102 6.85 5.91 9.93
N CYS A 103 7.49 6.68 10.81
CA CYS A 103 8.68 7.49 10.50
C CYS A 103 9.74 6.66 9.74
N PRO A 104 10.64 7.29 8.97
CA PRO A 104 11.49 6.59 8.00
C PRO A 104 12.19 5.39 8.63
N VAL A 105 11.69 4.23 8.26
CA VAL A 105 12.21 2.92 8.66
C VAL A 105 13.61 2.78 8.05
N ASN A 106 14.41 1.91 8.65
CA ASN A 106 15.68 1.46 8.11
C ASN A 106 15.62 1.24 6.59
N TYR A 107 16.77 1.28 5.93
CA TYR A 107 16.85 1.02 4.49
C TYR A 107 16.32 -0.37 4.10
N VAL A 108 16.24 -1.32 5.02
CA VAL A 108 15.66 -2.66 4.77
C VAL A 108 14.49 -2.87 5.72
N LEU A 109 13.34 -3.23 5.16
CA LEU A 109 12.12 -3.63 5.86
C LEU A 109 11.97 -5.15 5.73
N GLU A 110 11.70 -5.83 6.84
CA GLU A 110 11.53 -7.30 6.82
C GLU A 110 10.18 -7.69 6.21
N SER A 111 9.11 -6.99 6.56
CA SER A 111 7.76 -7.26 6.04
C SER A 111 6.98 -5.99 5.75
N LEU A 112 6.37 -5.92 4.56
CA LEU A 112 5.35 -4.95 4.19
C LEU A 112 4.02 -5.69 3.99
N GLU A 113 3.05 -5.44 4.85
CA GLU A 113 1.71 -5.99 4.75
C GLU A 113 0.79 -4.95 4.09
N ILE A 114 0.10 -5.36 3.04
CA ILE A 114 -0.85 -4.55 2.31
C ILE A 114 -2.22 -5.20 2.48
N ASN A 115 -3.10 -4.59 3.25
CA ASN A 115 -4.47 -5.07 3.41
C ASN A 115 -5.37 -4.45 2.34
N LEU A 116 -6.03 -5.29 1.56
CA LEU A 116 -6.98 -4.88 0.54
C LEU A 116 -8.40 -4.89 1.11
N ILE A 117 -9.07 -3.73 1.02
CA ILE A 117 -10.47 -3.56 1.37
C ILE A 117 -11.26 -3.41 0.08
N HIS A 118 -11.94 -4.47 -0.34
CA HIS A 118 -12.77 -4.40 -1.53
C HIS A 118 -14.18 -3.92 -1.19
N CYS A 119 -14.66 -2.94 -1.95
CA CYS A 119 -15.94 -2.31 -1.69
C CYS A 119 -16.60 -1.78 -2.95
N CYS A 120 -17.90 -1.51 -2.85
CA CYS A 120 -18.69 -0.93 -3.92
C CYS A 120 -19.59 0.20 -3.43
N SER A 121 -19.94 1.11 -4.35
CA SER A 121 -20.95 2.14 -4.16
C SER A 121 -22.36 1.56 -4.30
N GLU A 122 -23.36 2.33 -3.90
CA GLU A 122 -24.77 1.96 -4.04
C GLU A 122 -25.19 1.67 -5.49
N ASP A 123 -24.75 2.48 -6.45
CA ASP A 123 -25.08 2.32 -7.87
C ASP A 123 -24.61 0.96 -8.43
N GLU A 124 -23.39 0.56 -8.11
CA GLU A 124 -22.83 -0.72 -8.56
C GLU A 124 -23.44 -1.92 -7.85
N ARG A 125 -23.85 -1.75 -6.58
CA ARG A 125 -24.59 -2.79 -5.87
C ARG A 125 -25.94 -3.06 -6.53
N ALA A 126 -26.59 -2.03 -7.08
CA ALA A 126 -27.86 -2.16 -7.78
C ALA A 126 -27.70 -2.77 -9.19
N SER A 127 -26.55 -2.56 -9.84
CA SER A 127 -26.23 -3.26 -11.08
C SER A 127 -25.72 -4.66 -10.77
N PHE A 128 -26.49 -5.71 -11.11
CA PHE A 128 -26.05 -7.12 -11.03
C PHE A 128 -24.86 -7.47 -11.96
N ASP A 129 -24.23 -6.46 -12.56
CA ASP A 129 -23.18 -6.57 -13.55
C ASP A 129 -21.82 -6.45 -12.87
N THR A 130 -21.52 -7.36 -11.93
CA THR A 130 -20.15 -7.62 -11.49
C THR A 130 -19.43 -8.42 -12.58
N ASP A 131 -19.44 -7.90 -13.82
CA ASP A 131 -18.88 -8.61 -14.94
C ASP A 131 -17.37 -8.61 -14.80
N SER A 132 -16.90 -9.77 -14.35
CA SER A 132 -15.58 -9.99 -13.79
C SER A 132 -14.48 -9.95 -14.86
N ALA A 133 -14.77 -9.71 -16.13
CA ALA A 133 -13.84 -10.05 -17.21
C ALA A 133 -12.55 -9.21 -17.24
N ASN A 134 -12.49 -8.04 -16.62
CA ASN A 134 -11.27 -7.24 -16.56
C ASN A 134 -11.10 -6.59 -15.19
N TRP A 135 -10.04 -6.97 -14.47
CA TRP A 135 -9.57 -6.27 -13.27
C TRP A 135 -8.49 -5.26 -13.67
N PRO A 136 -8.83 -4.05 -14.20
CA PRO A 136 -7.85 -3.07 -14.68
C PRO A 136 -6.91 -2.58 -13.57
N THR A 137 -7.32 -2.79 -12.32
CA THR A 137 -6.68 -2.34 -11.09
C THR A 137 -5.36 -3.04 -10.79
N SER A 138 -5.09 -4.23 -11.34
CA SER A 138 -3.87 -5.00 -11.02
C SER A 138 -2.60 -4.27 -11.42
N GLN A 139 -2.59 -3.67 -12.62
CA GLN A 139 -1.44 -2.92 -13.12
C GLN A 139 -1.22 -1.62 -12.33
N GLU A 140 -2.30 -0.93 -11.97
CA GLU A 140 -2.21 0.30 -11.19
C GLU A 140 -1.81 0.03 -9.74
N LEU A 141 -2.28 -1.06 -9.13
CA LEU A 141 -1.83 -1.47 -7.79
C LEU A 141 -0.33 -1.79 -7.80
N LEU A 142 0.15 -2.48 -8.84
CA LEU A 142 1.58 -2.73 -9.03
C LEU A 142 2.39 -1.42 -9.12
N LYS A 143 1.85 -0.40 -9.81
CA LYS A 143 2.47 0.94 -9.88
C LYS A 143 2.47 1.64 -8.52
N VAL A 144 1.41 1.51 -7.72
CA VAL A 144 1.37 2.04 -6.34
C VAL A 144 2.46 1.40 -5.49
N ILE A 145 2.58 0.07 -5.53
CA ILE A 145 3.63 -0.66 -4.80
C ILE A 145 5.02 -0.24 -5.29
N ALA A 146 5.24 -0.19 -6.61
CA ALA A 146 6.52 0.23 -7.18
C ALA A 146 6.87 1.68 -6.79
N HIS A 147 5.89 2.59 -6.73
CA HIS A 147 6.11 3.94 -6.27
C HIS A 147 6.50 3.98 -4.79
N PHE A 148 5.76 3.26 -3.93
CA PHE A 148 6.11 3.13 -2.51
C PHE A 148 7.54 2.62 -2.33
N LEU A 149 7.93 1.58 -3.07
CA LEU A 149 9.29 1.05 -3.03
C LEU A 149 10.35 2.05 -3.49
N ARG A 150 10.04 2.98 -4.41
CA ARG A 150 10.96 4.03 -4.88
C ARG A 150 11.14 5.16 -3.87
N CYS A 151 10.03 5.59 -3.28
CA CYS A 151 9.95 6.80 -2.47
C CYS A 151 10.09 6.53 -0.96
N GLY A 152 9.84 5.29 -0.53
CA GLY A 152 9.70 4.93 0.88
C GLY A 152 8.55 5.69 1.55
N THR A 153 8.64 5.88 2.86
CA THR A 153 7.63 6.62 3.66
C THR A 153 7.81 8.15 3.61
N ALA A 154 8.85 8.65 2.94
CA ALA A 154 9.30 10.05 3.04
C ALA A 154 8.78 10.98 1.92
N SER A 155 8.06 10.46 0.93
CA SER A 155 7.53 11.26 -0.18
C SER A 155 6.24 10.65 -0.68
N ALA A 156 5.10 11.20 -0.24
CA ALA A 156 3.77 10.81 -0.70
C ALA A 156 3.40 11.38 -2.08
N THR A 157 4.20 12.28 -2.65
CA THR A 157 3.86 12.98 -3.89
C THR A 157 4.19 12.14 -5.12
N PHE A 158 3.16 11.64 -5.81
CA PHE A 158 3.25 11.07 -7.16
C PHE A 158 3.52 12.14 -8.24
N GLU A 159 3.48 13.42 -7.89
CA GLU A 159 3.46 14.53 -8.84
C GLU A 159 4.77 15.29 -9.00
N SER A 160 5.81 15.00 -8.21
CA SER A 160 7.06 15.76 -8.34
C SER A 160 7.63 15.57 -9.74
N THR A 161 7.77 16.69 -10.47
CA THR A 161 8.37 16.72 -11.81
C THR A 161 9.85 16.34 -11.77
N SER A 162 10.49 16.55 -10.62
CA SER A 162 11.77 15.94 -10.28
C SER A 162 11.57 14.45 -10.06
N VAL A 163 12.34 13.60 -10.74
CA VAL A 163 12.50 12.20 -10.36
C VAL A 163 12.75 12.18 -8.85
N PRO A 164 11.91 11.53 -8.03
CA PRO A 164 12.13 11.45 -6.59
C PRO A 164 13.57 10.99 -6.40
N LYS A 165 14.37 11.69 -5.58
CA LYS A 165 15.75 11.26 -5.28
C LYS A 165 15.66 9.81 -4.86
N ARG A 166 16.06 8.89 -5.76
CA ARG A 166 15.93 7.45 -5.54
C ARG A 166 16.57 7.18 -4.20
N ARG A 167 15.78 6.77 -3.19
CA ARG A 167 16.37 6.06 -2.06
C ARG A 167 16.74 4.70 -2.62
N SER A 168 17.92 4.62 -3.25
CA SER A 168 18.43 3.44 -3.95
C SER A 168 18.49 2.21 -3.05
N ASN A 169 18.50 2.43 -1.74
CA ASN A 169 18.75 1.41 -0.74
C ASN A 169 17.48 0.90 -0.06
N PHE A 170 16.29 1.49 -0.30
CA PHE A 170 15.05 0.98 0.31
C PHE A 170 14.69 -0.39 -0.28
N ARG A 171 14.68 -1.42 0.57
CA ARG A 171 14.37 -2.81 0.23
C ARG A 171 13.35 -3.37 1.19
N VAL A 172 12.55 -4.31 0.71
CA VAL A 172 11.54 -5.01 1.49
C VAL A 172 11.73 -6.50 1.26
N LYS A 173 12.04 -7.28 2.29
CA LYS A 173 12.25 -8.71 2.11
C LYS A 173 10.96 -9.41 1.71
N THR A 174 9.87 -9.20 2.44
CA THR A 174 8.56 -9.80 2.12
C THR A 174 7.48 -8.74 1.95
N ILE A 175 6.74 -8.78 0.84
CA ILE A 175 5.46 -8.08 0.71
C ILE A 175 4.34 -9.09 0.87
N THR A 176 3.45 -8.90 1.83
CA THR A 176 2.25 -9.70 2.01
C THR A 176 1.04 -8.88 1.55
N ILE A 177 0.29 -9.36 0.56
CA ILE A 177 -0.97 -8.76 0.11
C ILE A 177 -2.09 -9.61 0.71
N ASN A 178 -2.82 -9.02 1.65
CA ASN A 178 -3.79 -9.72 2.48
C ASN A 178 -5.22 -9.22 2.22
N VAL A 179 -6.18 -10.13 2.28
CA VAL A 179 -7.62 -9.81 2.42
C VAL A 179 -8.10 -10.36 3.75
N ASP A 180 -8.69 -9.51 4.58
CA ASP A 180 -9.32 -9.89 5.85
C ASP A 180 -10.81 -10.15 5.60
N THR A 181 -11.18 -11.42 5.46
CA THR A 181 -12.56 -11.84 5.23
C THR A 181 -13.38 -11.83 6.51
N ALA A 182 -12.76 -11.85 7.70
CA ALA A 182 -13.48 -11.77 8.96
C ALA A 182 -14.22 -10.43 9.14
N ARG A 183 -13.74 -9.37 8.47
CA ARG A 183 -14.42 -8.06 8.40
C ARG A 183 -15.61 -8.04 7.44
N ILE A 184 -15.74 -9.04 6.58
CA ILE A 184 -16.78 -9.14 5.55
C ILE A 184 -17.85 -10.11 6.06
N ARG A 185 -18.95 -9.60 6.64
CA ARG A 185 -19.98 -10.49 7.20
C ARG A 185 -20.92 -11.01 6.13
N THR A 186 -21.48 -10.12 5.30
CA THR A 186 -22.55 -10.50 4.35
C THR A 186 -22.35 -10.00 2.93
N GLY A 187 -21.32 -9.20 2.65
CA GLY A 187 -21.18 -8.52 1.35
C GLY A 187 -22.26 -7.46 1.10
N THR A 188 -23.01 -7.09 2.15
CA THR A 188 -24.05 -6.05 2.09
C THR A 188 -23.91 -5.01 3.19
N ASP A 189 -22.93 -5.20 4.08
CA ASP A 189 -22.67 -4.35 5.21
C ASP A 189 -22.07 -3.03 4.75
N THR A 190 -22.57 -1.93 5.31
CA THR A 190 -21.98 -0.61 5.11
C THR A 190 -20.63 -0.55 5.80
N LEU A 191 -19.60 -0.13 5.08
CA LEU A 191 -18.27 0.09 5.65
C LEU A 191 -18.27 1.36 6.50
N SER A 192 -17.51 1.33 7.60
CA SER A 192 -17.36 2.49 8.46
C SER A 192 -16.43 3.54 7.85
N TYR A 193 -16.59 4.80 8.26
CA TYR A 193 -15.63 5.85 7.89
C TYR A 193 -14.24 5.59 8.45
N ASP A 194 -14.09 4.72 9.46
CA ASP A 194 -12.81 4.29 10.00
C ASP A 194 -12.08 3.33 9.05
N ASP A 195 -12.81 2.40 8.43
CA ASP A 195 -12.24 1.47 7.45
C ASP A 195 -11.83 2.16 6.14
N VAL A 196 -12.71 3.03 5.62
CA VAL A 196 -12.48 3.75 4.36
C VAL A 196 -12.76 5.25 4.56
N PRO A 197 -11.75 6.05 4.94
CA PRO A 197 -11.89 7.50 5.08
C PRO A 197 -11.90 8.23 3.74
N LEU A 198 -12.24 9.53 3.80
CA LEU A 198 -12.08 10.49 2.71
C LEU A 198 -12.76 10.01 1.42
N ARG A 199 -14.07 9.79 1.48
CA ARG A 199 -14.83 9.17 0.38
C ARG A 199 -15.21 10.14 -0.75
N GLN A 200 -14.72 11.37 -0.71
CA GLN A 200 -14.96 12.36 -1.77
C GLN A 200 -13.69 12.59 -2.57
N VAL A 201 -13.83 12.81 -3.88
CA VAL A 201 -12.70 13.08 -4.79
C VAL A 201 -12.77 14.53 -5.28
N GLN A 202 -11.63 15.23 -5.23
CA GLN A 202 -11.51 16.60 -5.69
C GLN A 202 -11.76 16.69 -7.20
N GLY A 203 -12.57 17.67 -7.61
CA GLY A 203 -12.92 17.89 -9.02
C GLY A 203 -14.01 16.95 -9.57
N LEU A 204 -14.52 16.02 -8.76
CA LEU A 204 -15.57 15.06 -9.15
C LEU A 204 -16.76 15.13 -8.19
N ALA A 205 -17.33 16.32 -8.03
CA ALA A 205 -18.43 16.57 -7.08
C ALA A 205 -19.73 15.80 -7.38
N HIS A 206 -19.87 15.26 -8.60
CA HIS A 206 -21.02 14.46 -9.02
C HIS A 206 -20.89 12.97 -8.63
N LEU A 207 -19.71 12.53 -8.18
CA LEU A 207 -19.52 11.18 -7.67
C LEU A 207 -19.63 11.21 -6.15
N ASP A 208 -20.65 10.54 -5.63
CA ASP A 208 -20.86 10.39 -4.20
C ASP A 208 -20.54 8.97 -3.76
N PHE A 209 -19.50 8.82 -2.95
CA PHE A 209 -19.16 7.55 -2.30
C PHE A 209 -19.41 7.61 -0.79
N THR A 210 -20.31 8.46 -0.31
CA THR A 210 -20.65 8.59 1.11
C THR A 210 -20.97 7.23 1.72
N THR A 211 -21.73 6.40 1.01
CA THR A 211 -22.04 5.04 1.43
C THR A 211 -21.26 4.04 0.58
N LEU A 212 -20.45 3.21 1.24
CA LEU A 212 -19.72 2.10 0.64
C LEU A 212 -20.16 0.80 1.30
N TYR A 213 -20.23 -0.27 0.53
CA TYR A 213 -20.58 -1.60 0.97
C TYR A 213 -19.39 -2.53 0.79
N SER A 214 -19.20 -3.47 1.73
CA SER A 214 -18.29 -4.59 1.52
C SER A 214 -18.77 -5.43 0.34
N ILE A 215 -17.87 -5.95 -0.50
CA ILE A 215 -18.26 -6.98 -1.47
C ILE A 215 -18.28 -8.37 -0.82
N ASP A 216 -18.86 -9.36 -1.50
CA ASP A 216 -18.90 -10.73 -0.99
C ASP A 216 -17.50 -11.39 -0.95
N ILE A 217 -17.35 -12.38 -0.06
CA ILE A 217 -16.09 -13.09 0.17
C ILE A 217 -15.60 -13.81 -1.08
N ALA A 218 -16.51 -14.41 -1.87
CA ALA A 218 -16.12 -15.19 -3.04
C ALA A 218 -15.50 -14.28 -4.11
N THR A 219 -16.09 -13.12 -4.35
CA THR A 219 -15.56 -12.10 -5.25
C THR A 219 -14.22 -11.56 -4.73
N CYS A 220 -14.10 -11.25 -3.44
CA CYS A 220 -12.82 -10.86 -2.83
C CYS A 220 -11.68 -11.86 -3.11
N LEU A 221 -11.94 -13.15 -2.88
CA LEU A 221 -10.94 -14.20 -3.08
C LEU A 221 -10.63 -14.43 -4.57
N ASP A 222 -11.63 -14.35 -5.45
CA ASP A 222 -11.41 -14.42 -6.89
C ASP A 222 -10.51 -13.26 -7.38
N ASN A 223 -10.76 -12.05 -6.89
CA ASN A 223 -9.94 -10.88 -7.19
C ASN A 223 -8.49 -11.03 -6.70
N LEU A 224 -8.30 -11.57 -5.49
CA LEU A 224 -6.97 -11.86 -4.95
C LEU A 224 -6.23 -12.91 -5.79
N ASN A 225 -6.91 -13.97 -6.23
CA ASN A 225 -6.34 -15.00 -7.10
C ASN A 225 -5.93 -14.45 -8.47
N ARG A 226 -6.75 -13.58 -9.05
CA ARG A 226 -6.45 -12.89 -10.31
C ARG A 226 -5.27 -11.95 -10.16
N LEU A 227 -5.19 -11.23 -9.04
CA LEU A 227 -4.06 -10.37 -8.73
C LEU A 227 -2.77 -11.18 -8.61
N SER A 228 -2.79 -12.31 -7.89
CA SER A 228 -1.65 -13.22 -7.79
C SER A 228 -1.20 -13.74 -9.17
N THR A 229 -2.15 -14.17 -9.99
CA THR A 229 -1.90 -14.64 -11.36
C THR A 229 -1.28 -13.53 -12.22
N PHE A 230 -1.83 -12.31 -12.15
CA PHE A 230 -1.30 -11.16 -12.86
C PHE A 230 0.13 -10.83 -12.41
N PHE A 231 0.40 -10.77 -11.11
CA PHE A 231 1.74 -10.48 -10.58
C PHE A 231 2.74 -11.52 -11.08
N ARG A 232 2.39 -12.81 -11.07
CA ARG A 232 3.25 -13.88 -11.59
C ARG A 232 3.60 -13.69 -13.07
N ILE A 233 2.65 -13.20 -13.88
CA ILE A 233 2.87 -12.92 -15.32
C ILE A 233 3.69 -11.62 -15.50
N ALA A 234 3.33 -10.55 -14.80
CA ALA A 234 4.01 -9.25 -14.86
C ALA A 234 5.48 -9.37 -14.45
N MET A 235 5.76 -10.17 -13.41
CA MET A 235 7.11 -10.50 -12.97
C MET A 235 7.96 -11.20 -14.02
N ARG A 236 7.38 -11.75 -15.10
CA ARG A 236 8.12 -12.36 -16.22
C ARG A 236 8.32 -11.44 -17.42
N ARG A 237 7.38 -10.51 -17.66
CA ARG A 237 7.23 -9.87 -18.98
C ARG A 237 7.50 -8.38 -19.02
N THR A 238 7.34 -7.67 -17.91
CA THR A 238 7.24 -6.21 -17.96
C THR A 238 8.50 -5.54 -17.42
N ASP A 239 8.98 -4.49 -18.08
CA ASP A 239 10.08 -3.65 -17.54
C ASP A 239 9.60 -2.75 -16.38
N ASP A 240 8.30 -2.48 -16.31
CA ASP A 240 7.68 -1.68 -15.24
C ASP A 240 7.83 -2.27 -13.83
N VAL A 241 8.17 -3.57 -13.72
CA VAL A 241 8.39 -4.25 -12.44
C VAL A 241 9.85 -4.30 -11.99
N LEU A 242 10.79 -3.68 -12.72
CA LEU A 242 12.22 -3.67 -12.37
C LEU A 242 12.47 -3.23 -10.92
N THR A 243 11.76 -2.19 -10.48
CA THR A 243 11.86 -1.70 -9.09
C THR A 243 11.47 -2.78 -8.07
N ILE A 244 10.41 -3.55 -8.34
CA ILE A 244 9.99 -4.64 -7.44
C ILE A 244 11.02 -5.75 -7.48
N ARG A 245 11.51 -6.12 -8.67
CA ARG A 245 12.51 -7.18 -8.84
C ARG A 245 13.82 -6.91 -8.10
N GLU A 246 14.25 -5.64 -8.05
CA GLU A 246 15.50 -5.24 -7.39
C GLU A 246 15.38 -5.07 -5.87
N ARG A 247 14.16 -4.87 -5.37
CA ARG A 247 13.93 -4.40 -3.99
C ARG A 247 13.12 -5.37 -3.15
N VAL A 248 12.56 -6.42 -3.73
CA VAL A 248 11.67 -7.36 -3.06
C VAL A 248 12.18 -8.78 -3.22
N ASP A 249 12.28 -9.53 -2.13
CA ASP A 249 12.71 -10.94 -2.20
C ASP A 249 11.52 -11.87 -2.45
N LYS A 250 10.40 -11.63 -1.75
CA LYS A 250 9.19 -12.46 -1.83
C LYS A 250 7.92 -11.62 -1.80
N ILE A 251 6.91 -12.03 -2.59
CA ILE A 251 5.53 -11.56 -2.47
C ILE A 251 4.64 -12.73 -2.04
N VAL A 252 3.82 -12.52 -1.02
CA VAL A 252 2.87 -13.48 -0.46
C VAL A 252 1.46 -12.94 -0.67
N PHE A 253 0.54 -13.77 -1.14
CA PHE A 253 -0.88 -13.46 -1.16
C PHE A 253 -1.56 -14.29 -0.08
N SER A 254 -2.30 -13.65 0.81
CA SER A 254 -2.97 -14.30 1.94
C SER A 254 -4.42 -13.87 2.08
N ALA A 255 -5.22 -14.76 2.67
CA ALA A 255 -6.55 -14.43 3.17
C ALA A 255 -6.61 -14.83 4.65
N ASP A 256 -7.03 -13.93 5.52
CA ASP A 256 -7.12 -14.15 6.97
C ASP A 256 -5.79 -14.62 7.59
N GLY A 257 -4.67 -14.07 7.10
CA GLY A 257 -3.33 -14.46 7.51
C GLY A 257 -2.88 -15.84 7.01
N ARG A 258 -3.72 -16.56 6.26
CA ARG A 258 -3.34 -17.84 5.62
C ARG A 258 -2.78 -17.60 4.24
N THR A 259 -1.56 -18.07 4.01
CA THR A 259 -0.92 -18.02 2.70
C THR A 259 -1.71 -18.82 1.66
N MET A 260 -2.11 -18.15 0.59
CA MET A 260 -2.73 -18.77 -0.59
C MET A 260 -1.72 -19.01 -1.70
N SER A 261 -0.80 -18.07 -1.92
CA SER A 261 0.25 -18.22 -2.93
C SER A 261 1.47 -17.37 -2.63
N GLU A 262 2.61 -17.78 -3.17
CA GLU A 262 3.88 -17.07 -3.01
C GLU A 262 4.59 -16.88 -4.36
N ILE A 263 5.37 -15.81 -4.45
CA ILE A 263 6.19 -15.44 -5.59
C ILE A 263 7.59 -15.12 -5.06
N TYR A 264 8.56 -15.97 -5.35
CA TYR A 264 9.97 -15.77 -5.01
C TYR A 264 10.68 -15.06 -6.15
N ILE A 265 11.07 -13.81 -5.93
CA ILE A 265 11.56 -12.91 -6.98
C ILE A 265 12.91 -13.36 -7.52
N ALA A 266 13.87 -13.71 -6.64
CA ALA A 266 15.20 -14.18 -7.05
C ALA A 266 15.14 -15.47 -7.88
N LYS A 267 14.30 -16.44 -7.47
CA LYS A 267 14.08 -17.67 -8.22
C LYS A 267 13.52 -17.38 -9.62
N HIS A 268 12.59 -16.43 -9.72
CA HIS A 268 12.02 -16.04 -11.01
C HIS A 268 13.03 -15.40 -11.97
N ILE A 269 13.97 -14.59 -11.47
CA ILE A 269 15.04 -14.01 -12.30
C ILE A 269 15.95 -15.13 -12.84
N SER A 270 16.37 -16.05 -11.97
CA SER A 270 17.22 -17.20 -12.35
C SER A 270 16.57 -18.08 -13.42
N ASP A 271 15.28 -18.41 -13.27
CA ASP A 271 14.54 -19.24 -14.25
C ASP A 271 14.43 -18.55 -15.61
N GLN A 272 14.27 -17.22 -15.61
CA GLN A 272 14.19 -16.42 -16.84
C GLN A 272 15.53 -16.38 -17.58
N GLU A 273 16.63 -16.17 -16.85
CA GLU A 273 17.98 -16.15 -17.41
C GLU A 273 18.36 -17.51 -18.01
N ALA A 274 18.07 -18.60 -17.29
CA ALA A 274 18.23 -19.97 -17.79
C ALA A 274 17.42 -20.22 -19.09
N SER A 275 16.19 -19.72 -19.16
CA SER A 275 15.33 -19.84 -20.35
C SER A 275 15.90 -19.08 -21.55
N ARG A 276 16.42 -17.85 -21.36
CA ARG A 276 17.06 -17.06 -22.43
C ARG A 276 18.31 -17.74 -22.97
N ILE A 277 19.15 -18.29 -22.09
CA ILE A 277 20.36 -19.04 -22.49
C ILE A 277 19.98 -20.28 -23.31
N ALA A 278 18.92 -21.01 -22.90
CA ALA A 278 18.46 -22.20 -23.62
C ALA A 278 17.85 -21.87 -25.00
N GLU A 279 17.18 -20.72 -25.15
CA GLU A 279 16.66 -20.24 -26.43
C GLU A 279 17.77 -19.79 -27.37
N TYR A 280 18.76 -19.06 -26.86
CA TYR A 280 19.94 -18.65 -27.61
C TYR A 280 20.70 -19.86 -28.18
N ARG A 281 20.98 -20.87 -27.35
CA ARG A 281 21.63 -22.11 -27.78
C ARG A 281 20.85 -22.85 -28.86
N ARG A 282 19.51 -22.83 -28.81
CA ARG A 282 18.66 -23.43 -29.84
C ARG A 282 18.75 -22.70 -31.18
N ARG A 283 18.87 -21.38 -31.17
CA ARG A 283 19.01 -20.56 -32.39
C ARG A 283 20.39 -20.70 -33.04
N GLU A 284 21.44 -20.91 -32.26
CA GLU A 284 22.79 -21.18 -32.80
C GLU A 284 22.95 -22.60 -33.36
N SER A 285 22.08 -23.54 -32.96
CA SER A 285 22.11 -24.95 -33.42
C SER A 285 21.26 -25.23 -34.67
N THR A 286 20.62 -24.22 -35.25
CA THR A 286 19.82 -24.27 -36.49
C THR A 286 20.44 -23.40 -37.55
#